data_AF-A0A8I0FAK3-F1
#
_entry.id   AF-A0A8I0FAK3-F1
#
_cell.length_a   1.000
_cell.length_b   1.000
_cell.length_c   1.000
_cell.angle_alpha   90.00
_cell.angle_beta   90.00
_cell.angle_gamma   90.00
#
_symmetry.space_group_name_H-M   'P 1'
#
loop_
_entity.id
_entity.type
_entity.pdbx_description
1 polymer ?
#
loop_
_entity_poly.entity_id
_entity_poly.type
_entity_poly.pdbx_seq_one_letter_code
_entity_poly.pdbx_strand_id
1 'polypeptide(L)'
;MMIIRYIEPKDVNDLYLLAQKAGFGLTSLQPNMEKLAARIERACKTVAGELPKADQVYLFVLEDTELNKVVGVCGIEVALGLKEPWYNFHVGTQVHASEPLSVYNALLTLYLSNDHTNCSELCTLFLDPDYRLNKNGKFLSKVRFLFLSAFRQYFEETIVAEMRGYSDANGQSPFWNAVGHKFFNIEFTKADYLSGVGQKAFIAELMPRHPLYVDMLPDDAKAAIGIVHPNTRPAYNLLLEEGLRYKGYIDIFDGGATLQADIENLRAIKESQILTVQVVESIPLSSG
;
A
#
# COMPACT_ATOMS: atom_id res chain seq x y z
N MET A 1 2.71 -27.60 0.99
CA MET A 1 2.54 -26.78 2.23
C MET A 1 2.72 -25.31 1.86
N MET A 2 1.97 -24.40 2.49
CA MET A 2 2.16 -22.96 2.29
C MET A 2 3.13 -22.40 3.34
N ILE A 3 4.20 -21.74 2.90
CA ILE A 3 5.15 -21.07 3.80
C ILE A 3 5.33 -19.60 3.45
N ILE A 4 5.60 -18.77 4.45
CA ILE A 4 6.05 -17.40 4.23
C ILE A 4 7.54 -17.32 4.52
N ARG A 5 8.29 -16.76 3.58
CA ARG A 5 9.73 -16.53 3.70
C ARG A 5 10.09 -15.18 3.08
N TYR A 6 11.32 -14.72 3.32
CA TYR A 6 11.87 -13.61 2.54
C TYR A 6 11.90 -13.96 1.05
N ILE A 7 11.73 -12.94 0.23
CA ILE A 7 11.92 -13.07 -1.21
C ILE A 7 13.40 -13.29 -1.54
N GLU A 8 13.67 -14.09 -2.56
CA GLU A 8 15.01 -14.42 -3.04
C GLU A 8 15.15 -14.09 -4.54
N PRO A 9 16.38 -13.88 -5.06
CA PRO A 9 16.61 -13.60 -6.49
C PRO A 9 15.98 -14.62 -7.45
N LYS A 10 15.87 -15.88 -7.01
CA LYS A 10 15.26 -16.97 -7.80
C LYS A 10 13.75 -16.76 -8.06
N ASP A 11 13.08 -15.96 -7.23
CA ASP A 11 11.62 -15.77 -7.27
C ASP A 11 11.19 -14.74 -8.32
N VAL A 12 12.12 -14.08 -9.01
CA VAL A 12 11.83 -12.93 -9.88
C VAL A 12 10.82 -13.25 -10.99
N ASN A 13 10.88 -14.47 -11.55
CA ASN A 13 9.96 -14.90 -12.60
C ASN A 13 8.54 -15.09 -12.05
N ASP A 14 8.39 -15.74 -10.90
CA ASP A 14 7.09 -15.91 -10.26
C ASP A 14 6.50 -14.55 -9.84
N LEU A 15 7.35 -13.66 -9.30
CA LEU A 15 6.94 -12.30 -8.95
C LEU A 15 6.46 -11.52 -10.18
N TYR A 16 7.14 -11.67 -11.32
CA TYR A 16 6.72 -11.06 -12.59
C TYR A 16 5.35 -11.58 -13.04
N LEU A 17 5.09 -12.90 -12.95
CA LEU A 17 3.79 -13.47 -13.26
C LEU A 17 2.68 -12.97 -12.31
N LEU A 18 2.99 -12.81 -11.02
CA LEU A 18 2.07 -12.19 -10.07
C LEU A 18 1.77 -10.73 -10.43
N ALA A 19 2.79 -9.96 -10.83
CA ALA A 19 2.61 -8.57 -11.24
C ALA A 19 1.72 -8.44 -12.48
N GLN A 20 1.83 -9.35 -13.44
CA GLN A 20 0.92 -9.40 -14.59
C GLN A 20 -0.54 -9.63 -14.19
N LYS A 21 -0.77 -10.38 -13.10
CA LYS A 21 -2.12 -10.67 -12.57
C LYS A 21 -2.68 -9.56 -11.67
N ALA A 22 -1.86 -8.63 -11.19
CA ALA A 22 -2.30 -7.57 -10.26
C ALA A 22 -3.25 -6.55 -10.91
N GLY A 23 -3.14 -6.37 -12.22
CA GLY A 23 -3.89 -5.36 -12.97
C GLY A 23 -3.42 -3.94 -12.65
N PHE A 24 -4.23 -2.96 -13.03
CA PHE A 24 -3.92 -1.52 -12.92
C PHE A 24 -3.91 -1.02 -11.47
N GLY A 25 -3.26 0.11 -11.16
CA GLY A 25 -3.41 0.80 -9.87
C GLY A 25 -2.73 0.14 -8.67
N LEU A 26 -1.97 -0.95 -8.87
CA LEU A 26 -1.03 -1.46 -7.86
C LEU A 26 0.39 -1.02 -8.25
N THR A 27 0.66 0.29 -8.13
CA THR A 27 1.94 0.95 -8.46
C THR A 27 3.17 0.20 -7.92
N SER A 28 3.06 -0.38 -6.73
CA SER A 28 4.16 -1.09 -6.07
C SER A 28 4.49 -2.47 -6.68
N LEU A 29 3.68 -3.00 -7.61
CA LEU A 29 3.90 -4.32 -8.24
C LEU A 29 3.65 -4.26 -9.75
N GLN A 30 4.59 -3.69 -10.49
CA GLN A 30 4.52 -3.58 -11.95
C GLN A 30 5.26 -4.72 -12.65
N PRO A 31 4.76 -5.23 -13.80
CA PRO A 31 5.40 -6.32 -14.56
C PRO A 31 6.61 -5.80 -15.35
N ASN A 32 7.64 -5.37 -14.64
CA ASN A 32 8.91 -4.90 -15.19
C ASN A 32 10.06 -5.70 -14.57
N MET A 33 10.69 -6.59 -15.35
CA MET A 33 11.67 -7.55 -14.85
C MET A 33 12.88 -6.89 -14.17
N GLU A 34 13.42 -5.83 -14.77
CA GLU A 34 14.58 -5.10 -14.23
C GLU A 34 14.24 -4.47 -12.87
N LYS A 35 13.08 -3.83 -12.77
CA LYS A 35 12.64 -3.18 -11.52
C LYS A 35 12.31 -4.18 -10.43
N LEU A 36 11.68 -5.31 -10.79
CA LEU A 36 11.42 -6.40 -9.85
C LEU A 36 12.73 -7.02 -9.33
N ALA A 37 13.69 -7.29 -10.23
CA ALA A 37 15.01 -7.78 -9.85
C ALA A 37 15.75 -6.80 -8.91
N ALA A 38 15.75 -5.51 -9.24
CA ALA A 38 16.35 -4.47 -8.39
C ALA A 38 15.65 -4.36 -7.02
N ARG A 39 14.32 -4.54 -6.98
CA ARG A 39 13.57 -4.53 -5.73
C ARG A 39 13.88 -5.76 -4.86
N ILE A 40 14.05 -6.93 -5.45
CA ILE A 40 14.48 -8.14 -4.74
C ILE A 40 15.90 -7.95 -4.19
N GLU A 41 16.82 -7.42 -4.99
CA GLU A 41 18.19 -7.11 -4.53
C GLU A 41 18.17 -6.14 -3.35
N ARG A 42 17.34 -5.09 -3.41
CA ARG A 42 17.14 -4.13 -2.32
C ARG A 42 16.60 -4.81 -1.06
N ALA A 43 15.67 -5.75 -1.18
CA ALA A 43 15.16 -6.52 -0.05
C ALA A 43 16.24 -7.43 0.57
N CYS A 44 17.03 -8.12 -0.26
CA CYS A 44 18.16 -8.94 0.22
C CYS A 44 19.19 -8.10 0.98
N LYS A 45 19.58 -6.94 0.44
CA LYS A 45 20.53 -6.01 1.08
C LYS A 45 19.96 -5.39 2.37
N THR A 46 18.65 -5.20 2.45
CA THR A 46 17.97 -4.77 3.69
C THR A 46 18.13 -5.81 4.79
N VAL A 47 17.85 -7.09 4.47
CA VAL A 47 18.00 -8.19 5.43
C VAL A 47 19.46 -8.37 5.87
N ALA A 48 20.41 -8.13 4.96
CA ALA A 48 21.84 -8.16 5.26
C ALA A 48 22.33 -6.94 6.08
N GLY A 49 21.50 -5.90 6.28
CA GLY A 49 21.88 -4.69 7.01
C GLY A 49 22.82 -3.76 6.23
N GLU A 50 22.82 -3.84 4.90
CA GLU A 50 23.76 -3.13 4.02
C GLU A 50 23.23 -1.78 3.51
N LEU A 51 21.96 -1.47 3.76
CA LEU A 51 21.30 -0.28 3.24
C LEU A 51 21.06 0.77 4.31
N PRO A 52 21.14 2.07 3.96
CA PRO A 52 20.64 3.13 4.82
C PRO A 52 19.11 3.03 4.93
N LYS A 53 18.55 3.56 6.03
CA LYS A 53 17.11 3.53 6.35
C LYS A 53 16.20 3.90 5.17
N ALA A 54 16.57 4.92 4.40
CA ALA A 54 15.81 5.44 3.26
C ALA A 54 15.64 4.43 2.10
N ASP A 55 16.51 3.41 2.00
CA ASP A 55 16.47 2.41 0.94
C ASP A 55 15.98 1.04 1.45
N GLN A 56 15.68 0.90 2.75
CA GLN A 56 15.34 -0.38 3.36
C GLN A 56 13.89 -0.82 3.07
N VAL A 57 13.73 -2.06 2.63
CA VAL A 57 12.44 -2.73 2.40
C VAL A 57 12.51 -4.20 2.83
N TYR A 58 11.49 -4.67 3.53
CA TYR A 58 11.29 -6.09 3.76
C TYR A 58 10.24 -6.62 2.78
N LEU A 59 10.59 -7.64 2.01
CA LEU A 59 9.67 -8.33 1.10
C LEU A 59 9.56 -9.80 1.48
N PHE A 60 8.31 -10.27 1.56
CA PHE A 60 7.97 -11.65 1.87
C PHE A 60 7.16 -12.24 0.74
N VAL A 61 7.32 -13.54 0.52
CA VAL A 61 6.55 -14.31 -0.43
C VAL A 61 5.78 -15.43 0.28
N LEU A 62 4.59 -15.73 -0.23
CA LEU A 62 3.89 -16.97 0.08
C LEU A 62 4.31 -18.00 -0.98
N GLU A 63 4.96 -19.06 -0.54
CA GLU A 63 5.43 -20.16 -1.39
C GLU A 63 4.57 -21.40 -1.17
N ASP A 64 4.17 -22.02 -2.28
CA ASP A 64 3.68 -23.39 -2.30
C ASP A 64 4.88 -24.33 -2.44
N THR A 65 5.20 -25.05 -1.37
CA THR A 65 6.36 -25.95 -1.33
C THR A 65 6.15 -27.24 -2.11
N GLU A 66 4.91 -27.60 -2.46
CA GLU A 66 4.64 -28.80 -3.27
C GLU A 66 4.95 -28.54 -4.74
N LEU A 67 4.68 -27.31 -5.19
CA LEU A 67 4.94 -26.86 -6.55
C LEU A 67 6.26 -26.07 -6.68
N ASN A 68 6.92 -25.76 -5.55
CA ASN A 68 8.10 -24.90 -5.47
C ASN A 68 7.88 -23.56 -6.20
N LYS A 69 6.76 -22.91 -5.89
CA LYS A 69 6.25 -21.74 -6.62
C LYS A 69 5.85 -20.62 -5.65
N VAL A 70 6.24 -19.39 -5.97
CA VAL A 70 5.73 -18.20 -5.28
C VAL A 70 4.35 -17.83 -5.83
N VAL A 71 3.38 -17.69 -4.92
CA VAL A 71 1.96 -17.48 -5.25
C VAL A 71 1.37 -16.21 -4.61
N GLY A 72 2.14 -15.55 -3.76
CA GLY A 72 1.78 -14.25 -3.20
C GLY A 72 3.00 -13.47 -2.72
N VAL A 73 2.83 -12.17 -2.56
CA VAL A 73 3.87 -11.23 -2.11
C VAL A 73 3.26 -10.22 -1.15
N CYS A 74 4.05 -9.76 -0.17
CA CYS A 74 3.73 -8.61 0.67
C CYS A 74 5.02 -7.89 1.08
N GLY A 75 4.92 -6.61 1.38
CA GLY A 75 6.08 -5.79 1.74
C GLY A 75 5.85 -4.86 2.91
N ILE A 76 6.98 -4.38 3.45
CA ILE A 76 7.04 -3.27 4.39
C ILE A 76 8.19 -2.35 3.95
N GLU A 77 7.89 -1.11 3.53
CA GLU A 77 8.94 -0.08 3.41
C GLU A 77 9.25 0.46 4.81
N VAL A 78 10.55 0.59 5.13
CA VAL A 78 10.97 1.03 6.47
C VAL A 78 10.64 2.50 6.70
N ALA A 79 10.97 3.37 5.74
CA ALA A 79 10.70 4.80 5.84
C ALA A 79 10.39 5.41 4.47
N LEU A 80 9.22 6.03 4.36
CA LEU A 80 8.79 6.75 3.17
C LEU A 80 9.46 8.11 3.03
N GLY A 81 9.56 8.62 1.80
CA GLY A 81 9.82 10.04 1.55
C GLY A 81 11.26 10.52 1.79
N LEU A 82 12.18 9.65 2.23
CA LEU A 82 13.53 10.07 2.65
C LEU A 82 14.52 10.29 1.50
N LYS A 83 14.26 9.67 0.34
CA LYS A 83 15.09 9.82 -0.88
C LYS A 83 14.39 10.68 -1.93
N GLU A 84 13.12 10.38 -2.14
CA GLU A 84 12.22 11.12 -3.01
C GLU A 84 10.93 11.37 -2.24
N PRO A 85 10.30 12.55 -2.37
CA PRO A 85 9.04 12.83 -1.68
C PRO A 85 7.98 11.78 -2.00
N TRP A 86 7.27 11.35 -0.96
CA TRP A 86 6.12 10.47 -1.08
C TRP A 86 4.87 11.35 -0.99
N TYR A 87 4.18 11.52 -2.12
CA TYR A 87 3.08 12.47 -2.27
C TYR A 87 1.73 11.82 -2.04
N ASN A 88 0.84 12.55 -1.38
CA ASN A 88 -0.57 12.23 -1.21
C ASN A 88 -1.41 13.52 -1.32
N PHE A 89 -2.74 13.38 -1.41
CA PHE A 89 -3.64 14.49 -1.16
C PHE A 89 -4.18 14.41 0.27
N HIS A 90 -4.05 15.50 1.03
CA HIS A 90 -4.80 15.69 2.26
C HIS A 90 -6.17 16.31 1.95
N VAL A 91 -7.23 15.60 2.32
CA VAL A 91 -8.64 16.01 2.24
C VAL A 91 -8.96 16.91 3.44
N GLY A 92 -8.70 18.20 3.26
CA GLY A 92 -8.95 19.25 4.25
C GLY A 92 -10.36 19.82 4.18
N THR A 93 -10.70 20.65 5.17
CA THR A 93 -11.94 21.46 5.19
C THR A 93 -11.57 22.94 5.20
N GLN A 94 -12.14 23.71 4.28
CA GLN A 94 -12.01 25.16 4.21
C GLN A 94 -13.37 25.82 4.48
N VAL A 95 -13.42 26.73 5.44
CA VAL A 95 -14.65 27.44 5.83
C VAL A 95 -14.70 28.82 5.20
N HIS A 96 -15.79 29.11 4.49
CA HIS A 96 -16.14 30.43 3.98
C HIS A 96 -17.34 30.95 4.76
N ALA A 97 -17.13 32.03 5.52
CA ALA A 97 -18.17 32.67 6.30
C ALA A 97 -18.35 34.13 5.87
N SER A 98 -19.59 34.55 5.69
CA SER A 98 -19.96 35.94 5.41
C SER A 98 -21.18 36.29 6.26
N GLU A 99 -20.95 37.02 7.34
CA GLU A 99 -22.01 37.49 8.24
C GLU A 99 -23.04 38.38 7.51
N PRO A 100 -22.67 39.37 6.66
CA PRO A 100 -23.65 40.18 5.93
C PRO A 100 -24.57 39.37 5.02
N LEU A 101 -24.07 38.24 4.48
CA LEU A 101 -24.84 37.35 3.62
C LEU A 101 -25.47 36.17 4.38
N SER A 102 -25.23 36.05 5.70
CA SER A 102 -25.60 34.87 6.50
C SER A 102 -25.15 33.54 5.87
N VAL A 103 -23.98 33.55 5.22
CA VAL A 103 -23.39 32.37 4.58
C VAL A 103 -22.36 31.74 5.51
N TYR A 104 -22.45 30.43 5.68
CA TYR A 104 -21.42 29.58 6.28
C TYR A 104 -21.32 28.29 5.46
N ASN A 105 -20.23 28.15 4.71
CA ASN A 105 -19.97 26.99 3.87
C ASN A 105 -18.65 26.34 4.29
N ALA A 106 -18.72 25.10 4.76
CA ALA A 106 -17.55 24.25 4.99
C ALA A 106 -17.37 23.35 3.77
N LEU A 107 -16.32 23.63 2.98
CA LEU A 107 -16.04 22.96 1.71
C LEU A 107 -14.85 22.01 1.87
N LEU A 108 -14.92 20.85 1.22
CA LEU A 108 -13.78 19.93 1.16
C LEU A 108 -12.77 20.38 0.09
N THR A 109 -11.50 20.19 0.39
CA THR A 109 -10.38 20.58 -0.48
C THR A 109 -9.31 19.51 -0.51
N LEU A 110 -8.64 19.32 -1.66
CA LEU A 110 -7.49 18.44 -1.82
C LEU A 110 -6.21 19.28 -1.81
N TYR A 111 -5.35 19.08 -0.81
CA TYR A 111 -4.03 19.71 -0.72
C TYR A 111 -2.96 18.69 -1.07
N LEU A 112 -2.10 19.00 -2.05
CA LEU A 112 -0.93 18.17 -2.30
C LEU A 112 0.01 18.25 -1.08
N SER A 113 0.35 17.10 -0.51
CA SER A 113 1.18 17.00 0.69
C SER A 113 2.16 15.84 0.59
N ASN A 114 3.08 15.78 1.55
CA ASN A 114 4.04 14.71 1.76
C ASN A 114 4.14 14.37 3.25
N ASP A 115 3.01 14.48 3.96
CA ASP A 115 2.92 14.40 5.42
C ASP A 115 3.34 13.04 5.99
N HIS A 116 3.30 11.99 5.17
CA HIS A 116 3.74 10.64 5.56
C HIS A 116 5.25 10.41 5.35
N THR A 117 6.03 11.46 5.11
CA THR A 117 7.50 11.37 5.11
C THR A 117 7.98 10.80 6.44
N ASN A 118 8.91 9.85 6.38
CA ASN A 118 9.43 9.11 7.53
C ASN A 118 8.39 8.23 8.26
N CYS A 119 7.26 7.88 7.64
CA CYS A 119 6.40 6.78 8.12
C CYS A 119 6.88 5.44 7.55
N SER A 120 6.62 4.33 8.25
CA SER A 120 6.71 2.99 7.64
C SER A 120 5.47 2.71 6.79
N GLU A 121 5.55 1.79 5.83
CA GLU A 121 4.42 1.48 4.93
C GLU A 121 4.19 -0.03 4.81
N LEU A 122 2.94 -0.48 4.97
CA LEU A 122 2.49 -1.79 4.50
C LEU A 122 2.20 -1.74 3.00
N CYS A 123 3.07 -2.33 2.19
CA CYS A 123 2.97 -2.24 0.73
C CYS A 123 2.86 -3.61 0.04
N THR A 124 2.63 -3.59 -1.27
CA THR A 124 2.82 -4.72 -2.19
C THR A 124 2.09 -6.01 -1.80
N LEU A 125 0.90 -5.91 -1.18
CA LEU A 125 0.09 -7.09 -0.84
C LEU A 125 -0.64 -7.60 -2.08
N PHE A 126 -0.21 -8.75 -2.60
CA PHE A 126 -0.90 -9.43 -3.69
C PHE A 126 -0.87 -10.95 -3.50
N LEU A 127 -1.99 -11.60 -3.80
CA LEU A 127 -2.15 -13.05 -3.78
C LEU A 127 -2.83 -13.48 -5.08
N ASP A 128 -2.22 -14.46 -5.75
CA ASP A 128 -2.76 -15.10 -6.93
C ASP A 128 -4.23 -15.52 -6.66
N PRO A 129 -5.19 -15.13 -7.52
CA PRO A 129 -6.61 -15.48 -7.33
C PRO A 129 -6.86 -16.95 -7.01
N ASP A 130 -6.11 -17.86 -7.63
CA ASP A 130 -6.25 -19.32 -7.45
C ASP A 130 -5.85 -19.77 -6.03
N TYR A 131 -5.08 -18.95 -5.32
CA TYR A 131 -4.58 -19.23 -3.96
C TYR A 131 -5.33 -18.45 -2.88
N ARG A 132 -6.41 -17.74 -3.22
CA ARG A 132 -7.30 -17.03 -2.27
C ARG A 132 -8.23 -17.99 -1.51
N LEU A 133 -7.66 -19.09 -1.04
CA LEU A 133 -8.31 -20.17 -0.31
C LEU A 133 -7.70 -20.28 1.08
N ASN A 134 -8.31 -21.05 1.97
CA ASN A 134 -7.71 -21.50 3.24
C ASN A 134 -7.06 -20.39 4.11
N LYS A 135 -7.59 -19.17 4.06
CA LYS A 135 -7.08 -17.99 4.77
C LYS A 135 -5.67 -17.53 4.35
N ASN A 136 -5.14 -17.98 3.21
CA ASN A 136 -3.83 -17.59 2.68
C ASN A 136 -3.66 -16.06 2.60
N GLY A 137 -4.70 -15.33 2.16
CA GLY A 137 -4.66 -13.86 2.11
C GLY A 137 -4.53 -13.21 3.49
N LYS A 138 -5.20 -13.77 4.50
CA LYS A 138 -5.09 -13.30 5.88
C LYS A 138 -3.72 -13.64 6.46
N PHE A 139 -3.19 -14.83 6.17
CA PHE A 139 -1.85 -15.24 6.60
C PHE A 139 -0.77 -14.31 6.01
N LEU A 140 -0.79 -14.11 4.69
CA LEU A 140 0.13 -13.23 3.97
C LEU A 140 0.05 -11.78 4.45
N SER A 141 -1.14 -11.25 4.74
CA SER A 141 -1.24 -9.90 5.30
C SER A 141 -0.73 -9.83 6.74
N LYS A 142 -1.08 -10.81 7.58
CA LYS A 142 -0.80 -10.80 9.03
C LYS A 142 0.66 -11.01 9.39
N VAL A 143 1.44 -11.70 8.55
CA VAL A 143 2.87 -11.90 8.81
C VAL A 143 3.59 -10.56 8.98
N ARG A 144 3.19 -9.52 8.24
CA ARG A 144 3.78 -8.18 8.32
C ARG A 144 3.63 -7.59 9.71
N PHE A 145 2.46 -7.77 10.34
CA PHE A 145 2.22 -7.27 11.69
C PHE A 145 3.01 -8.04 12.76
N LEU A 146 3.12 -9.36 12.61
CA LEU A 146 3.98 -10.15 13.50
C LEU A 146 5.45 -9.76 13.33
N PHE A 147 5.88 -9.46 12.11
CA PHE A 147 7.21 -8.96 11.81
C PHE A 147 7.47 -7.59 12.45
N LEU A 148 6.53 -6.64 12.31
CA LEU A 148 6.59 -5.35 12.99
C LEU A 148 6.72 -5.51 14.51
N SER A 149 6.01 -6.48 15.10
CA SER A 149 6.09 -6.76 16.54
C SER A 149 7.44 -7.33 16.96
N ALA A 150 7.93 -8.32 16.21
CA ALA A 150 9.19 -9.01 16.51
C ALA A 150 10.42 -8.12 16.30
N PHE A 151 10.34 -7.15 15.39
CA PHE A 151 11.47 -6.32 14.97
C PHE A 151 11.15 -4.83 15.04
N ARG A 152 10.44 -4.42 16.10
CA ARG A 152 9.92 -3.06 16.28
C ARG A 152 10.97 -1.97 16.07
N GLN A 153 12.22 -2.21 16.43
CA GLN A 153 13.33 -1.26 16.31
C GLN A 153 13.68 -0.83 14.89
N TYR A 154 13.24 -1.57 13.86
CA TYR A 154 13.51 -1.23 12.46
C TYR A 154 12.43 -0.34 11.82
N PHE A 155 11.35 -0.04 12.54
CA PHE A 155 10.19 0.65 11.98
C PHE A 155 9.91 1.97 12.70
N GLU A 156 9.21 2.87 12.01
CA GLU A 156 8.91 4.21 12.50
C GLU A 156 7.75 4.18 13.51
N GLU A 157 7.39 5.33 14.08
CA GLU A 157 6.28 5.41 15.04
C GLU A 157 4.93 5.11 14.38
N THR A 158 4.70 5.74 13.23
CA THR A 158 3.48 5.63 12.45
C THR A 158 3.70 4.71 11.26
N ILE A 159 2.71 3.85 11.01
CA ILE A 159 2.62 3.03 9.81
C ILE A 159 1.42 3.45 8.96
N VAL A 160 1.63 3.45 7.65
CA VAL A 160 0.59 3.74 6.66
C VAL A 160 0.39 2.57 5.71
N ALA A 161 -0.74 2.58 5.00
CA ALA A 161 -1.03 1.69 3.89
C ALA A 161 -1.86 2.48 2.88
N GLU A 162 -1.24 2.81 1.74
CA GLU A 162 -1.96 3.39 0.60
C GLU A 162 -2.71 2.28 -0.12
N MET A 163 -4.01 2.45 -0.26
CA MET A 163 -4.90 1.43 -0.78
C MET A 163 -5.28 1.80 -2.21
N ARG A 164 -5.04 0.89 -3.16
CA ARG A 164 -5.49 1.06 -4.55
C ARG A 164 -6.93 1.57 -4.61
N GLY A 165 -7.12 2.71 -5.25
CA GLY A 165 -8.39 3.40 -5.39
C GLY A 165 -9.30 2.78 -6.43
N TYR A 166 -10.50 3.34 -6.53
CA TYR A 166 -11.52 2.83 -7.43
C TYR A 166 -11.15 3.04 -8.90
N SER A 167 -11.24 1.95 -9.66
CA SER A 167 -11.24 1.95 -11.12
C SER A 167 -12.35 1.02 -11.59
N ASP A 168 -12.98 1.33 -12.73
CA ASP A 168 -13.98 0.47 -13.32
C ASP A 168 -13.36 -0.80 -13.97
N ALA A 169 -14.20 -1.63 -14.57
CA ALA A 169 -13.77 -2.86 -15.25
C ALA A 169 -12.86 -2.62 -16.47
N ASN A 170 -12.86 -1.40 -17.02
CA ASN A 170 -12.00 -0.99 -18.14
C ASN A 170 -10.70 -0.33 -17.65
N GLY A 171 -10.48 -0.26 -16.33
CA GLY A 171 -9.31 0.38 -15.73
C GLY A 171 -9.39 1.91 -15.70
N GLN A 172 -10.58 2.50 -15.89
CA GLN A 172 -10.80 3.95 -15.84
C GLN A 172 -11.03 4.39 -14.39
N SER A 173 -10.26 5.37 -13.93
CA SER A 173 -10.45 6.01 -12.63
C SER A 173 -11.19 7.35 -12.81
N PRO A 174 -12.40 7.51 -12.24
CA PRO A 174 -13.11 8.79 -12.25
C PRO A 174 -12.29 9.92 -11.63
N PHE A 175 -11.55 9.63 -10.56
CA PHE A 175 -10.67 10.58 -9.88
C PHE A 175 -9.53 11.04 -10.81
N TRP A 176 -8.84 10.09 -11.47
CA TRP A 176 -7.78 10.42 -12.43
C TRP A 176 -8.31 11.33 -13.55
N ASN A 177 -9.47 11.01 -14.12
CA ASN A 177 -10.05 11.74 -15.24
C ASN A 177 -10.42 13.19 -14.87
N ALA A 178 -10.84 13.41 -13.63
CA ALA A 178 -11.19 14.74 -13.12
C ALA A 178 -9.98 15.56 -12.66
N VAL A 179 -8.96 14.90 -12.09
CA VAL A 179 -7.82 15.56 -11.47
C VAL A 179 -6.56 15.37 -12.31
N GLY A 180 -5.91 14.22 -12.22
CA GLY A 180 -4.59 13.99 -12.81
C GLY A 180 -4.54 14.18 -14.33
N HIS A 181 -5.50 13.65 -15.08
CA HIS A 181 -5.51 13.79 -16.54
C HIS A 181 -5.43 15.27 -17.00
N LYS A 182 -5.99 16.21 -16.23
CA LYS A 182 -5.98 17.64 -16.56
C LYS A 182 -4.59 18.27 -16.51
N PHE A 183 -3.68 17.74 -15.69
CA PHE A 183 -2.32 18.25 -15.53
C PHE A 183 -1.29 17.47 -16.32
N PHE A 184 -1.48 16.15 -16.44
CA PHE A 184 -0.49 15.25 -17.03
C PHE A 184 -0.76 14.96 -18.51
N ASN A 185 -2.01 15.12 -18.98
CA ASN A 185 -2.45 14.82 -20.35
C ASN A 185 -2.00 13.44 -20.85
N ILE A 186 -2.06 12.43 -19.97
CA ILE A 186 -1.78 11.02 -20.26
C ILE A 186 -2.84 10.13 -19.60
N GLU A 187 -2.99 8.91 -20.13
CA GLU A 187 -3.85 7.89 -19.57
C GLU A 187 -3.40 7.44 -18.17
N PHE A 188 -4.36 7.05 -17.33
CA PHE A 188 -4.11 6.57 -15.95
C PHE A 188 -3.08 5.44 -15.92
N THR A 189 -3.24 4.45 -16.80
CA THR A 189 -2.34 3.28 -16.89
C THR A 189 -0.89 3.66 -17.19
N LYS A 190 -0.68 4.73 -17.97
CA LYS A 190 0.66 5.25 -18.25
C LYS A 190 1.23 5.97 -17.03
N ALA A 191 0.43 6.79 -16.35
CA ALA A 191 0.87 7.49 -15.13
C ALA A 191 1.21 6.49 -14.01
N ASP A 192 0.34 5.51 -13.77
CA ASP A 192 0.51 4.41 -12.82
C ASP A 192 1.80 3.62 -13.09
N TYR A 193 2.04 3.25 -14.36
CA TYR A 193 3.26 2.56 -14.76
C TYR A 193 4.52 3.41 -14.54
N LEU A 194 4.52 4.68 -14.96
CA LEU A 194 5.67 5.59 -14.80
C LEU A 194 6.04 5.78 -13.32
N SER A 195 5.03 6.00 -12.47
CA SER A 195 5.20 6.09 -11.02
C SER A 195 5.76 4.78 -10.44
N GLY A 196 5.19 3.64 -10.84
CA GLY A 196 5.59 2.32 -10.36
C GLY A 196 7.01 1.89 -10.77
N VAL A 197 7.51 2.34 -11.94
CA VAL A 197 8.91 2.11 -12.34
C VAL A 197 9.89 3.14 -11.76
N GLY A 198 9.40 4.05 -10.89
CA GLY A 198 10.22 5.01 -10.15
C GLY A 198 10.60 6.26 -10.93
N GLN A 199 9.91 6.59 -12.01
CA GLN A 199 10.05 7.91 -12.63
C GLN A 199 9.10 8.86 -11.91
N LYS A 200 9.50 9.52 -10.81
CA LYS A 200 8.59 10.35 -10.00
C LYS A 200 8.75 11.87 -10.16
N ALA A 201 9.79 12.31 -10.87
CA ALA A 201 10.07 13.74 -11.09
C ALA A 201 8.87 14.50 -11.69
N PHE A 202 8.17 13.84 -12.62
CA PHE A 202 7.02 14.41 -13.31
C PHE A 202 5.86 14.80 -12.36
N ILE A 203 5.75 14.16 -11.18
CA ILE A 203 4.72 14.49 -10.17
C ILE A 203 4.96 15.90 -9.63
N ALA A 204 6.19 16.20 -9.22
CA ALA A 204 6.56 17.52 -8.67
C ALA A 204 6.47 18.64 -9.73
N GLU A 205 6.68 18.29 -11.00
CA GLU A 205 6.63 19.21 -12.13
C GLU A 205 5.20 19.57 -12.53
N LEU A 206 4.24 18.64 -12.38
CA LEU A 206 2.90 18.76 -12.98
C LEU A 206 1.75 18.85 -11.97
N MET A 207 1.89 18.35 -10.73
CA MET A 207 0.78 18.42 -9.76
C MET A 207 0.44 19.86 -9.36
N PRO A 208 -0.85 20.17 -9.09
CA PRO A 208 -1.27 21.49 -8.66
C PRO A 208 -0.70 21.84 -7.28
N ARG A 209 -0.16 23.06 -7.16
CA ARG A 209 0.37 23.60 -5.91
C ARG A 209 -0.69 24.25 -5.01
N HIS A 210 -1.88 24.47 -5.54
CA HIS A 210 -2.99 25.10 -4.85
C HIS A 210 -4.10 24.07 -4.59
N PRO A 211 -4.89 24.26 -3.51
CA PRO A 211 -5.96 23.33 -3.18
C PRO A 211 -6.98 23.23 -4.31
N LEU A 212 -7.44 22.01 -4.55
CA LEU A 212 -8.58 21.75 -5.43
C LEU A 212 -9.84 21.67 -4.57
N TYR A 213 -10.85 22.48 -4.87
CA TYR A 213 -12.16 22.35 -4.23
C TYR A 213 -12.85 21.09 -4.74
N VAL A 214 -13.19 20.18 -3.83
CA VAL A 214 -13.86 18.91 -4.16
C VAL A 214 -15.20 19.19 -4.86
N ASP A 215 -15.92 20.23 -4.44
CA ASP A 215 -17.20 20.61 -5.03
C ASP A 215 -17.12 21.01 -6.51
N MET A 216 -15.93 21.39 -7.01
CA MET A 216 -15.70 21.71 -8.42
C MET A 216 -15.42 20.48 -9.28
N LEU A 217 -15.27 19.30 -8.67
CA LEU A 217 -15.08 18.05 -9.40
C LEU A 217 -16.43 17.52 -9.94
N PRO A 218 -16.43 16.66 -10.96
CA PRO A 218 -17.59 15.85 -11.32
C PRO A 218 -18.02 14.92 -10.17
N ASP A 219 -19.30 14.57 -10.10
CA ASP A 219 -19.87 13.82 -8.97
C ASP A 219 -19.32 12.40 -8.84
N ASP A 220 -18.96 11.75 -9.95
CA ASP A 220 -18.31 10.44 -9.96
C ASP A 220 -16.89 10.49 -9.38
N ALA A 221 -16.14 11.56 -9.65
CA ALA A 221 -14.84 11.80 -9.04
C ALA A 221 -14.95 12.10 -7.54
N LYS A 222 -15.94 12.90 -7.11
CA LYS A 222 -16.22 13.12 -5.68
C LYS A 222 -16.53 11.79 -4.98
N ALA A 223 -17.35 10.96 -5.60
CA ALA A 223 -17.73 9.65 -5.07
C ALA A 223 -16.56 8.66 -5.00
N ALA A 224 -15.49 8.87 -5.77
CA ALA A 224 -14.29 8.03 -5.75
C ALA A 224 -13.28 8.40 -4.64
N ILE A 225 -13.37 9.59 -4.04
CA ILE A 225 -12.43 10.07 -3.02
C ILE A 225 -12.47 9.16 -1.78
N GLY A 226 -11.31 8.58 -1.44
CA GLY A 226 -11.15 7.68 -0.31
C GLY A 226 -11.78 6.30 -0.52
N ILE A 227 -12.27 5.99 -1.73
CA ILE A 227 -12.88 4.70 -2.04
C ILE A 227 -11.82 3.76 -2.64
N VAL A 228 -11.73 2.57 -2.06
CA VAL A 228 -10.81 1.53 -2.51
C VAL A 228 -11.42 0.64 -3.59
N HIS A 229 -10.57 0.08 -4.44
CA HIS A 229 -10.99 -0.89 -5.45
C HIS A 229 -11.73 -2.10 -4.83
N PRO A 230 -12.74 -2.70 -5.50
CA PRO A 230 -13.43 -3.89 -4.98
C PRO A 230 -12.48 -5.04 -4.60
N ASN A 231 -11.45 -5.30 -5.41
CA ASN A 231 -10.42 -6.32 -5.11
C ASN A 231 -9.54 -5.97 -3.90
N THR A 232 -9.49 -4.70 -3.50
CA THR A 232 -8.70 -4.20 -2.35
C THR A 232 -9.50 -4.22 -1.06
N ARG A 233 -10.84 -4.21 -1.13
CA ARG A 233 -11.74 -4.15 0.03
C ARG A 233 -11.49 -5.22 1.11
N PRO A 234 -11.15 -6.48 0.80
CA PRO A 234 -10.81 -7.46 1.84
C PRO A 234 -9.55 -7.08 2.63
N ALA A 235 -8.53 -6.54 1.95
CA ALA A 235 -7.32 -6.07 2.61
C ALA A 235 -7.62 -4.83 3.46
N TYR A 236 -8.39 -3.88 2.94
CA TYR A 236 -8.84 -2.68 3.66
C TYR A 236 -9.51 -3.04 4.99
N ASN A 237 -10.50 -3.94 4.96
CA ASN A 237 -11.22 -4.37 6.16
C ASN A 237 -10.29 -5.05 7.18
N LEU A 238 -9.36 -5.88 6.72
CA LEU A 238 -8.37 -6.51 7.59
C LEU A 238 -7.50 -5.45 8.29
N LEU A 239 -7.05 -4.41 7.57
CA LEU A 239 -6.27 -3.33 8.18
C LEU A 239 -7.09 -2.53 9.22
N LEU A 240 -8.39 -2.33 8.98
CA LEU A 240 -9.29 -1.75 9.98
C LEU A 240 -9.40 -2.62 11.24
N GLU A 241 -9.51 -3.95 11.08
CA GLU A 241 -9.52 -4.93 12.19
C GLU A 241 -8.22 -4.93 12.99
N GLU A 242 -7.08 -4.61 12.36
CA GLU A 242 -5.79 -4.47 13.05
C GLU A 242 -5.61 -3.13 13.75
N GLY A 243 -6.44 -2.12 13.43
CA GLY A 243 -6.43 -0.82 14.11
C GLY A 243 -6.08 0.38 13.22
N LEU A 244 -5.75 0.18 11.94
CA LEU A 244 -5.52 1.29 11.02
C LEU A 244 -6.83 2.03 10.74
N ARG A 245 -6.75 3.33 10.48
CA ARG A 245 -7.91 4.19 10.21
C ARG A 245 -7.64 5.13 9.05
N TYR A 246 -8.68 5.47 8.31
CA TYR A 246 -8.64 6.55 7.33
C TYR A 246 -8.56 7.88 8.08
N LYS A 247 -7.60 8.73 7.69
CA LYS A 247 -7.32 10.03 8.33
C LYS A 247 -7.34 11.19 7.34
N GLY A 248 -8.07 11.04 6.24
CA GLY A 248 -8.23 12.10 5.25
C GLY A 248 -7.08 12.20 4.25
N TYR A 249 -6.32 11.13 4.02
CA TYR A 249 -5.26 11.11 3.00
C TYR A 249 -5.64 10.15 1.88
N ILE A 250 -5.45 10.57 0.64
CA ILE A 250 -5.73 9.76 -0.54
C ILE A 250 -4.56 9.76 -1.52
N ASP A 251 -4.46 8.70 -2.34
CA ASP A 251 -3.52 8.63 -3.46
C ASP A 251 -3.80 9.76 -4.47
N ILE A 252 -2.73 10.28 -5.06
CA ILE A 252 -2.78 11.42 -5.99
C ILE A 252 -3.26 11.04 -7.39
N PHE A 253 -3.25 9.76 -7.75
CA PHE A 253 -3.63 9.28 -9.08
C PHE A 253 -5.08 8.79 -9.11
N ASP A 254 -5.46 7.90 -8.20
CA ASP A 254 -6.76 7.21 -8.22
C ASP A 254 -7.69 7.55 -7.06
N GLY A 255 -7.23 8.37 -6.11
CA GLY A 255 -8.03 8.84 -4.97
C GLY A 255 -8.27 7.76 -3.90
N GLY A 256 -7.57 6.63 -3.97
CA GLY A 256 -7.67 5.55 -2.99
C GLY A 256 -7.26 5.99 -1.59
N ALA A 257 -7.93 5.48 -0.56
CA ALA A 257 -7.66 5.87 0.81
C ALA A 257 -6.29 5.42 1.31
N THR A 258 -5.61 6.28 2.05
CA THR A 258 -4.45 5.93 2.88
C THR A 258 -4.92 5.69 4.31
N LEU A 259 -4.67 4.48 4.79
CA LEU A 259 -4.92 4.07 6.18
C LEU A 259 -3.67 4.29 7.01
N GLN A 260 -3.81 4.71 8.27
CA GLN A 260 -2.67 4.91 9.17
C GLN A 260 -2.99 4.51 10.61
N ALA A 261 -1.95 4.20 11.38
CA ALA A 261 -1.99 4.05 12.83
C ALA A 261 -0.58 4.22 13.42
N ASP A 262 -0.51 4.61 14.69
CA ASP A 262 0.71 4.42 15.47
C ASP A 262 0.89 2.92 15.71
N ILE A 263 2.11 2.42 15.48
CA ILE A 263 2.38 0.98 15.49
C ILE A 263 2.03 0.37 16.84
N GLU A 264 2.33 1.06 17.95
CA GLU A 264 1.98 0.59 19.30
C GLU A 264 0.48 0.34 19.50
N ASN A 265 -0.37 0.98 18.70
CA ASN A 265 -1.81 0.87 18.82
C ASN A 265 -2.42 -0.29 18.05
N LEU A 266 -1.64 -0.96 17.19
CA LEU A 266 -2.10 -2.08 16.40
C LEU A 266 -2.40 -3.31 17.27
N ARG A 267 -3.48 -4.01 16.92
CA ARG A 267 -3.95 -5.20 17.64
C ARG A 267 -2.86 -6.27 17.75
N ALA A 268 -2.22 -6.61 16.62
CA ALA A 268 -1.16 -7.60 16.59
C ALA A 268 0.08 -7.21 17.42
N ILE A 269 0.35 -5.92 17.62
CA ILE A 269 1.45 -5.46 18.47
C ILE A 269 1.08 -5.65 19.95
N LYS A 270 -0.16 -5.35 20.31
CA LYS A 270 -0.69 -5.51 21.68
C LYS A 270 -0.92 -6.97 22.10
N GLU A 271 -1.34 -7.81 21.15
CA GLU A 271 -1.84 -9.16 21.43
C GLU A 271 -0.87 -10.28 21.04
N SER A 272 0.21 -10.00 20.29
CA SER A 272 1.18 -11.05 19.95
C SER A 272 1.97 -11.51 21.19
N GLN A 273 2.40 -12.77 21.16
CA GLN A 273 3.12 -13.40 22.27
C GLN A 273 4.35 -14.13 21.74
N ILE A 274 5.44 -14.05 22.50
CA ILE A 274 6.63 -14.87 22.30
C ILE A 274 6.49 -16.11 23.17
N LEU A 275 6.54 -17.28 22.54
CA LEU A 275 6.37 -18.57 23.21
C LEU A 275 7.58 -19.46 22.93
N THR A 276 7.94 -20.30 23.90
CA THR A 276 8.92 -21.37 23.70
C THR A 276 8.22 -22.58 23.07
N VAL A 277 8.78 -23.09 21.97
CA VAL A 277 8.26 -24.25 21.27
C VAL A 277 9.11 -25.49 21.55
N GLN A 278 8.48 -26.65 21.63
CA GLN A 278 9.16 -27.95 21.63
C GLN A 278 8.92 -28.62 20.28
N VAL A 279 9.99 -28.92 19.56
CA VAL A 279 9.91 -29.69 18.31
C VAL A 279 9.85 -31.17 18.68
N VAL A 280 8.82 -31.85 18.18
CA VAL A 280 8.57 -33.27 18.41
C VAL A 280 8.36 -33.98 17.07
N GLU A 281 8.66 -35.28 17.01
CA GLU A 281 8.48 -36.07 15.78
C GLU A 281 7.01 -36.21 15.37
N SER A 282 6.08 -36.20 16.34
CA SER A 282 4.65 -36.20 16.10
C SER A 282 3.93 -35.42 17.20
N ILE A 283 2.90 -34.66 16.82
CA ILE A 283 2.01 -34.00 17.78
C ILE A 283 1.11 -35.09 18.36
N PRO A 284 1.09 -35.32 19.69
CA PRO A 284 0.17 -36.28 20.28
C PRO A 284 -1.25 -35.88 19.91
N LEU A 285 -2.00 -36.80 19.30
CA LEU A 285 -3.43 -36.59 19.03
C LEU A 285 -4.10 -36.26 20.37
N SER A 286 -4.62 -35.04 20.48
CA SER A 286 -5.37 -34.62 21.65
C SER A 286 -6.59 -35.54 21.74
N SER A 287 -6.64 -36.39 22.76
CA SER A 287 -7.85 -37.11 23.12
C SER A 287 -8.87 -36.10 23.64
N GLY A 288 -9.70 -35.58 22.73
CA GLY A 288 -10.86 -34.74 22.99
C GLY A 288 -12.06 -35.27 22.25
#